data_AF-A0A2U9T4K6-F1
#
_entry.id   AF-A0A2U9T4K6-F1
#
_cell.length_a   1.000
_cell.length_b   1.000
_cell.length_c   1.000
_cell.angle_alpha   90.00
_cell.angle_beta   90.00
_cell.angle_gamma   90.00
#
_symmetry.space_group_name_H-M   'P 1'
#
loop_
_entity.id
_entity.type
_entity.pdbx_description
1 polymer ?
#
loop_
_entity_poly.entity_id
_entity_poly.type
_entity_poly.pdbx_seq_one_letter_code
_entity_poly.pdbx_strand_id
1 'polypeptide(L)'
;MGRVRLRLPWLSSEDESGWARIATPMAGANRGVWMLPEVGDEVLVMFAHGNIDQPYVVGALWNGVDAPPDDNRDGGNDRRVIRSRSGLTLTFDDTEGAETITLIDAAQRNRVVIDASQDVVTIESAGKVRVAAAGGIDLSSDDGDVNVSCNAFKVTARSSCELQGAKGRLSADSGIDIECLAGVRINKDALEVT
;
A
#
# COMPACT_ATOMS: atom_id res chain seq x y z
N MET A 1 26.72 0.76 -5.50
CA MET A 1 26.30 1.04 -6.89
C MET A 1 25.40 -0.10 -7.34
N GLY A 2 24.18 0.17 -7.79
CA GLY A 2 23.22 -0.84 -8.27
C GLY A 2 23.68 -1.42 -9.60
N ARG A 3 24.57 -2.42 -9.51
CA ARG A 3 25.21 -3.07 -10.65
C ARG A 3 25.00 -4.57 -10.50
N VAL A 4 25.05 -5.26 -11.62
CA VAL A 4 24.95 -6.73 -11.69
C VAL A 4 26.13 -7.30 -12.49
N ARG A 5 26.42 -8.59 -12.30
CA ARG A 5 27.28 -9.36 -13.20
C ARG A 5 26.39 -10.19 -14.09
N LEU A 6 26.83 -10.40 -15.33
CA LEU A 6 26.04 -11.03 -16.38
C LEU A 6 26.73 -12.31 -16.83
N ARG A 7 25.95 -13.35 -17.08
CA ARG A 7 26.39 -14.51 -17.86
C ARG A 7 25.92 -14.29 -19.29
N LEU A 8 26.86 -14.14 -20.22
CA LEU A 8 26.53 -13.92 -21.63
C LEU A 8 26.35 -15.27 -22.34
N PRO A 9 25.29 -15.48 -23.16
CA PRO A 9 24.96 -16.79 -23.74
C PRO A 9 26.06 -17.41 -24.62
N TRP A 10 26.97 -16.60 -25.15
CA TRP A 10 28.07 -17.03 -26.01
C TRP A 10 29.42 -17.21 -25.28
N LEU A 11 29.46 -16.93 -23.98
CA LEU A 11 30.63 -17.22 -23.13
C LEU A 11 30.44 -18.56 -22.39
N SER A 12 31.52 -19.09 -21.80
CA SER A 12 31.41 -20.30 -20.99
C SER A 12 30.54 -20.04 -19.76
N SER A 13 29.97 -21.10 -19.18
CA SER A 13 29.15 -20.96 -17.96
C SER A 13 29.92 -20.52 -16.73
N GLU A 14 31.26 -20.58 -16.77
CA GLU A 14 32.16 -20.12 -15.71
C GLU A 14 32.57 -18.65 -15.89
N ASP A 15 32.30 -18.07 -17.07
CA ASP A 15 32.63 -16.69 -17.38
C ASP A 15 31.47 -15.74 -17.04
N GLU A 16 31.78 -14.71 -16.28
CA GLU A 16 30.89 -13.61 -15.97
C GLU A 16 31.48 -12.30 -16.48
N SER A 17 30.61 -11.38 -16.92
CA SER A 17 31.00 -10.04 -17.30
C SER A 17 31.64 -9.26 -16.14
N GLY A 18 32.28 -8.13 -16.48
CA GLY A 18 32.48 -7.05 -15.52
C GLY A 18 31.14 -6.52 -14.97
N TRP A 19 31.20 -5.67 -13.94
CA TRP A 19 29.99 -5.09 -13.34
C TRP A 19 29.26 -4.15 -14.30
N ALA A 20 28.06 -4.54 -14.70
CA ALA A 20 27.19 -3.76 -15.58
C ALA A 20 26.35 -2.75 -14.78
N ARG A 21 26.22 -1.53 -15.30
CA ARG A 21 25.25 -0.54 -14.79
C ARG A 21 23.85 -0.85 -15.36
N ILE A 22 22.81 -0.45 -14.65
CA ILE A 22 21.41 -0.62 -15.09
C ILE A 22 20.82 0.76 -15.41
N ALA A 23 20.23 0.90 -16.60
CA ALA A 23 19.37 2.02 -16.94
C ALA A 23 18.06 1.90 -16.14
N THR A 24 17.71 2.96 -15.41
CA THR A 24 16.51 3.03 -14.58
C THR A 24 15.68 4.25 -15.01
N PRO A 25 14.34 4.24 -14.88
CA PRO A 25 13.49 5.36 -15.28
C PRO A 25 13.90 6.73 -14.70
N MET A 26 14.49 6.74 -13.50
CA MET A 26 15.05 7.94 -12.88
C MET A 26 16.24 7.58 -11.99
N ALA A 27 17.33 8.35 -12.09
CA ALA A 27 18.46 8.29 -11.16
C ALA A 27 18.99 9.69 -10.84
N GLY A 28 19.37 9.92 -9.58
CA GLY A 28 20.04 11.13 -9.10
C GLY A 28 20.65 10.92 -7.72
N ALA A 29 21.24 11.98 -7.14
CA ALA A 29 21.80 11.91 -5.79
C ALA A 29 20.71 11.50 -4.77
N ASN A 30 20.83 10.28 -4.22
CA ASN A 30 19.91 9.65 -3.27
C ASN A 30 18.42 9.69 -3.67
N ARG A 31 18.11 9.61 -4.97
CA ARG A 31 16.73 9.55 -5.48
C ARG A 31 16.65 8.76 -6.79
N GLY A 32 15.47 8.21 -7.09
CA GLY A 32 15.20 7.49 -8.34
C GLY A 32 14.38 6.23 -8.14
N VAL A 33 14.34 5.40 -9.18
CA VAL A 33 13.71 4.07 -9.12
C VAL A 33 14.79 3.02 -8.88
N TRP A 34 14.64 2.24 -7.81
CA TRP A 34 15.59 1.19 -7.42
C TRP A 34 14.93 -0.18 -7.51
N MET A 35 15.07 -0.83 -8.66
CA MET A 35 14.60 -2.19 -8.93
C MET A 35 15.72 -2.93 -9.65
N LEU A 36 16.40 -3.83 -8.94
CA LEU A 36 17.46 -4.64 -9.52
C LEU A 36 16.88 -5.99 -9.94
N PRO A 37 17.32 -6.55 -11.08
CA PRO A 37 17.05 -7.94 -11.42
C PRO A 37 17.60 -8.90 -10.36
N GLU A 38 16.95 -10.04 -10.21
CA GLU A 38 17.40 -11.13 -9.35
C GLU A 38 18.42 -12.02 -10.09
N VAL A 39 19.14 -12.86 -9.34
CA VAL A 39 20.04 -13.85 -9.96
C VAL A 39 19.22 -14.87 -10.74
N GLY A 40 19.48 -14.97 -12.04
CA GLY A 40 18.76 -15.85 -12.96
C GLY A 40 17.84 -15.10 -13.92
N ASP A 41 17.45 -13.86 -13.59
CA ASP A 41 16.58 -13.05 -14.44
C ASP A 41 17.26 -12.73 -15.77
N GLU A 42 16.46 -12.81 -16.85
CA GLU A 42 16.91 -12.44 -18.18
C GLU A 42 16.89 -10.92 -18.38
N VAL A 43 18.01 -10.38 -18.85
CA VAL A 43 18.19 -8.94 -19.05
C VAL A 43 18.67 -8.62 -20.46
N LEU A 44 18.22 -7.46 -20.96
CA LEU A 44 18.69 -6.89 -22.21
C LEU A 44 19.93 -6.04 -21.95
N VAL A 45 21.00 -6.31 -22.69
CA VAL A 45 22.32 -5.72 -22.49
C VAL A 45 22.76 -4.96 -23.72
N MET A 46 23.27 -3.74 -23.52
CA MET A 46 23.98 -2.95 -24.52
C MET A 46 25.44 -2.77 -24.10
N PHE A 47 26.33 -2.64 -25.08
CA PHE A 47 27.76 -2.44 -24.87
C PHE A 47 28.15 -1.04 -25.34
N ALA A 48 28.76 -0.23 -24.47
CA ALA A 48 29.13 1.13 -24.83
C ALA A 48 30.14 1.12 -25.98
N HIS A 49 29.82 1.82 -27.08
CA HIS A 49 30.62 1.84 -28.30
C HIS A 49 30.93 0.44 -28.88
N GLY A 50 30.12 -0.57 -28.56
CA GLY A 50 30.37 -1.97 -28.96
C GLY A 50 31.47 -2.67 -28.16
N ASN A 51 32.01 -2.06 -27.10
CA ASN A 51 33.01 -2.68 -26.24
C ASN A 51 32.35 -3.64 -25.21
N ILE A 52 32.62 -4.94 -25.35
CA ILE A 52 32.08 -5.99 -24.49
C ILE A 52 32.45 -5.83 -23.00
N ASP A 53 33.58 -5.17 -22.70
CA ASP A 53 34.04 -4.90 -21.34
C ASP A 53 33.26 -3.76 -20.66
N GLN A 54 32.38 -3.07 -21.39
CA GLN A 54 31.55 -1.99 -20.88
C GLN A 54 30.04 -2.29 -21.04
N PRO A 55 29.51 -3.29 -20.31
CA PRO A 55 28.10 -3.66 -20.38
C PRO A 55 27.18 -2.69 -19.61
N TYR A 56 25.98 -2.51 -20.16
CA TYR A 56 24.86 -1.75 -19.60
C TYR A 56 23.60 -2.58 -19.75
N VAL A 57 22.92 -2.87 -18.65
CA VAL A 57 21.56 -3.41 -18.69
C VAL A 57 20.61 -2.27 -19.03
N VAL A 58 19.78 -2.47 -20.06
CA VAL A 58 18.79 -1.47 -20.52
C VAL A 58 17.34 -1.87 -20.28
N GLY A 59 17.12 -3.12 -19.87
CA GLY A 59 15.80 -3.65 -19.52
C GLY A 59 15.88 -5.11 -19.10
N ALA A 60 14.73 -5.69 -18.75
CA ALA A 60 14.54 -7.10 -18.46
C ALA A 60 13.46 -7.68 -19.38
N LEU A 61 13.51 -8.99 -19.60
CA LEU A 61 12.58 -9.68 -20.50
C LEU A 61 11.95 -10.87 -19.77
N TRP A 62 10.65 -11.06 -19.97
CA TRP A 62 10.00 -12.33 -19.69
C TRP A 62 10.34 -13.34 -20.79
N ASN A 63 10.37 -14.63 -20.43
CA ASN A 63 10.76 -15.71 -21.34
C ASN A 63 9.89 -16.96 -21.10
N GLY A 64 10.28 -18.10 -21.66
CA GLY A 64 9.52 -19.36 -21.52
C GLY A 64 9.54 -19.98 -20.12
N VAL A 65 10.42 -19.50 -19.22
CA VAL A 65 10.55 -19.93 -17.83
C VAL A 65 9.93 -18.88 -16.89
N ASP A 66 10.32 -17.61 -17.07
CA ASP A 66 9.87 -16.47 -16.28
C ASP A 66 8.72 -15.76 -16.98
N ALA A 67 7.49 -16.04 -16.53
CA ALA A 67 6.27 -15.47 -17.07
C ALA A 67 5.98 -14.06 -16.51
N PRO A 68 5.29 -13.18 -17.27
CA PRO A 68 4.78 -11.92 -16.74
C PRO A 68 3.85 -12.15 -15.53
N PRO A 69 3.73 -11.15 -14.64
CA PRO A 69 2.89 -11.26 -13.44
C PRO A 69 1.39 -11.27 -13.73
N ASP A 70 0.99 -10.94 -14.95
CA ASP A 70 -0.38 -10.91 -15.44
C ASP A 70 -0.43 -11.37 -16.90
N ASP A 71 -1.63 -11.71 -17.38
CA ASP A 71 -1.85 -12.02 -18.80
C ASP A 71 -2.59 -10.88 -19.52
N ASN A 72 -2.38 -10.81 -20.84
CA ASN A 72 -3.06 -9.87 -21.72
C ASN A 72 -3.53 -10.62 -22.97
N ARG A 73 -4.13 -11.80 -22.78
CA ARG A 73 -4.50 -12.69 -23.89
C ARG A 73 -5.70 -12.20 -24.66
N ASP A 74 -6.57 -11.43 -24.03
CA ASP A 74 -7.71 -10.76 -24.64
C ASP A 74 -7.31 -9.49 -25.44
N GLY A 75 -6.12 -8.96 -25.19
CA GLY A 75 -5.59 -7.76 -25.84
C GLY A 75 -6.15 -6.45 -25.28
N GLY A 76 -6.94 -6.49 -24.20
CA GLY A 76 -7.52 -5.29 -23.59
C GLY A 76 -6.49 -4.43 -22.87
N ASN A 77 -5.50 -5.06 -22.24
CA ASN A 77 -4.43 -4.39 -21.48
C ASN A 77 -4.97 -3.44 -20.40
N ASP A 78 -6.07 -3.86 -19.76
CA ASP A 78 -6.71 -3.08 -18.69
C ASP A 78 -5.88 -3.14 -17.40
N ARG A 79 -5.09 -4.20 -17.21
CA ARG A 79 -4.31 -4.41 -15.99
C ARG A 79 -2.84 -4.04 -16.15
N ARG A 80 -2.36 -3.14 -15.28
CA ARG A 80 -0.94 -2.74 -15.15
C ARG A 80 -0.45 -3.08 -13.75
N VAL A 81 0.53 -3.98 -13.65
CA VAL A 81 0.95 -4.55 -12.37
C VAL A 81 2.44 -4.32 -12.12
N ILE A 82 2.77 -3.84 -10.92
CA ILE A 82 4.11 -3.93 -10.33
C ILE A 82 4.06 -5.02 -9.26
N ARG A 83 4.77 -6.13 -9.49
CA ARG A 83 4.84 -7.26 -8.56
C ARG A 83 6.27 -7.48 -8.08
N SER A 84 6.45 -7.53 -6.76
CA SER A 84 7.72 -7.90 -6.14
C SER A 84 7.92 -9.42 -6.08
N ARG A 85 9.17 -9.87 -5.89
CA ARG A 85 9.51 -11.29 -5.72
C ARG A 85 8.70 -12.00 -4.64
N SER A 86 8.40 -11.32 -3.53
CA SER A 86 7.61 -11.90 -2.43
C SER A 86 6.10 -11.86 -2.68
N GLY A 87 5.64 -11.38 -3.83
CA GLY A 87 4.24 -11.35 -4.22
C GLY A 87 3.45 -10.13 -3.76
N LEU A 88 4.11 -9.07 -3.27
CA LEU A 88 3.43 -7.78 -3.04
C LEU A 88 3.12 -7.13 -4.38
N THR A 89 1.92 -6.58 -4.56
CA THR A 89 1.48 -5.98 -5.82
C THR A 89 0.92 -4.58 -5.64
N LEU A 90 1.24 -3.72 -6.61
CA LEU A 90 0.48 -2.51 -6.96
C LEU A 90 -0.15 -2.76 -8.33
N THR A 91 -1.46 -2.63 -8.43
CA THR A 91 -2.22 -2.88 -9.66
C THR A 91 -3.08 -1.67 -9.98
N PHE A 92 -3.04 -1.22 -11.23
CA PHE A 92 -4.06 -0.39 -11.85
C PHE A 92 -4.92 -1.30 -12.73
N ASP A 93 -6.24 -1.21 -12.57
CA ASP A 93 -7.22 -1.89 -13.40
C ASP A 93 -8.09 -0.84 -14.07
N ASP A 94 -8.00 -0.74 -15.40
CA ASP A 94 -8.72 0.22 -16.23
C ASP A 94 -9.98 -0.40 -16.88
N THR A 95 -10.48 -1.53 -16.36
CA THR A 95 -11.72 -2.14 -16.83
C THR A 95 -12.87 -1.13 -16.74
N GLU A 96 -13.51 -0.84 -17.88
CA GLU A 96 -14.55 0.19 -17.98
C GLU A 96 -15.69 -0.03 -16.97
N GLY A 97 -15.93 0.95 -16.10
CA GLY A 97 -16.94 0.89 -15.05
C GLY A 97 -16.57 0.05 -13.82
N ALA A 98 -15.31 -0.40 -13.73
CA ALA A 98 -14.75 -1.16 -12.62
C ALA A 98 -13.31 -0.74 -12.32
N GLU A 99 -12.98 0.53 -12.53
CA GLU A 99 -11.62 1.05 -12.44
C GLU A 99 -11.11 1.06 -10.99
N THR A 100 -9.95 0.45 -10.75
CA THR A 100 -9.37 0.36 -9.40
C THR A 100 -7.87 0.60 -9.34
N ILE A 101 -7.40 1.07 -8.18
CA ILE A 101 -5.98 1.05 -7.78
C ILE A 101 -5.86 0.20 -6.52
N THR A 102 -5.08 -0.88 -6.58
CA THR A 102 -4.95 -1.84 -5.48
C THR A 102 -3.50 -2.01 -5.04
N LEU A 103 -3.23 -1.82 -3.75
CA LEU A 103 -2.01 -2.24 -3.05
C LEU A 103 -2.34 -3.45 -2.18
N ILE A 104 -1.68 -4.59 -2.38
CA ILE A 104 -2.03 -5.81 -1.64
C ILE A 104 -0.82 -6.71 -1.36
N ASP A 105 -0.86 -7.40 -0.22
CA ASP A 105 0.13 -8.40 0.15
C ASP A 105 -0.08 -9.74 -0.59
N ALA A 106 0.94 -10.58 -0.60
CA ALA A 106 0.90 -11.87 -1.31
C ALA A 106 -0.18 -12.81 -0.77
N ALA A 107 -0.51 -12.71 0.52
CA ALA A 107 -1.54 -13.50 1.17
C ALA A 107 -2.96 -12.94 0.94
N GLN A 108 -3.10 -11.77 0.32
CA GLN A 108 -4.37 -11.08 0.08
C GLN A 108 -5.15 -10.75 1.37
N ARG A 109 -4.42 -10.57 2.47
CA ARG A 109 -4.97 -10.32 3.82
C ARG A 109 -4.84 -8.87 4.24
N ASN A 110 -3.99 -8.09 3.56
CA ASN A 110 -3.80 -6.68 3.85
C ASN A 110 -3.84 -5.90 2.54
N ARG A 111 -4.80 -4.97 2.40
CA ARG A 111 -4.98 -4.22 1.17
C ARG A 111 -5.40 -2.78 1.39
N VAL A 112 -5.04 -1.95 0.42
CA VAL A 112 -5.57 -0.61 0.21
C VAL A 112 -6.11 -0.56 -1.20
N VAL A 113 -7.39 -0.20 -1.35
CA VAL A 113 -8.09 -0.16 -2.65
C VAL A 113 -8.73 1.20 -2.82
N ILE A 114 -8.49 1.83 -3.96
CA ILE A 114 -9.29 2.95 -4.46
C ILE A 114 -10.15 2.36 -5.57
N ASP A 115 -11.46 2.39 -5.36
CA ASP A 115 -12.47 2.01 -6.35
C ASP A 115 -13.06 3.30 -6.93
N ALA A 116 -12.65 3.62 -8.16
CA ALA A 116 -13.05 4.85 -8.83
C ALA A 116 -14.44 4.74 -9.46
N SER A 117 -14.97 3.52 -9.65
CA SER A 117 -16.33 3.35 -10.18
C SER A 117 -17.40 3.48 -9.08
N GLN A 118 -17.01 3.25 -7.82
CA GLN A 118 -17.89 3.39 -6.65
C GLN A 118 -17.62 4.61 -5.78
N ASP A 119 -16.57 5.39 -6.07
CA ASP A 119 -16.07 6.48 -5.21
C ASP A 119 -15.71 6.02 -3.78
N VAL A 120 -15.11 4.83 -3.65
CA VAL A 120 -14.78 4.21 -2.35
C VAL A 120 -13.28 4.01 -2.16
N VAL A 121 -12.78 4.34 -0.96
CA VAL A 121 -11.44 3.94 -0.52
C VAL A 121 -11.55 2.95 0.63
N THR A 122 -10.92 1.79 0.47
CA THR A 122 -10.95 0.68 1.43
C THR A 122 -9.55 0.40 1.98
N ILE A 123 -9.45 0.26 3.30
CA ILE A 123 -8.23 -0.20 4.00
C ILE A 123 -8.60 -1.41 4.84
N GLU A 124 -8.05 -2.57 4.52
CA GLU A 124 -8.32 -3.83 5.21
C GLU A 124 -7.03 -4.48 5.70
N SER A 125 -7.11 -5.11 6.88
CA SER A 125 -6.04 -5.92 7.43
C SER A 125 -6.61 -7.08 8.24
N ALA A 126 -6.13 -8.29 7.99
CA ALA A 126 -6.41 -9.46 8.84
C ALA A 126 -5.70 -9.38 10.21
N GLY A 127 -4.76 -8.44 10.37
CA GLY A 127 -4.01 -8.21 11.60
C GLY A 127 -4.50 -6.95 12.32
N LYS A 128 -3.64 -5.94 12.38
CA LYS A 128 -3.88 -4.69 13.10
C LYS A 128 -3.59 -3.50 12.20
N VAL A 129 -4.55 -2.57 12.13
CA VAL A 129 -4.32 -1.22 11.60
C VAL A 129 -3.87 -0.31 12.74
N ARG A 130 -2.79 0.46 12.54
CA ARG A 130 -2.30 1.47 13.48
C ARG A 130 -2.19 2.80 12.77
N VAL A 131 -2.89 3.81 13.29
CA VAL A 131 -2.79 5.21 12.85
C VAL A 131 -2.16 6.01 13.98
N ALA A 132 -1.08 6.74 13.70
CA ALA A 132 -0.35 7.52 14.69
C ALA A 132 0.30 8.76 14.03
N ALA A 133 0.25 9.90 14.71
CA ALA A 133 0.88 11.14 14.28
C ALA A 133 1.49 11.86 15.50
N ALA A 134 2.58 12.61 15.27
CA ALA A 134 3.15 13.50 16.29
C ALA A 134 2.35 14.82 16.41
N GLY A 135 1.68 15.23 15.33
CA GLY A 135 0.71 16.33 15.30
C GLY A 135 -0.70 15.86 15.63
N GLY A 136 -1.68 16.33 14.85
CA GLY A 136 -3.10 15.92 14.96
C GLY A 136 -3.48 14.75 14.06
N ILE A 137 -4.63 14.16 14.34
CA ILE A 137 -5.35 13.20 13.47
C ILE A 137 -6.79 13.68 13.43
N ASP A 138 -7.29 14.04 12.25
CA ASP A 138 -8.68 14.44 12.04
C ASP A 138 -9.44 13.33 11.31
N LEU A 139 -10.69 13.11 11.73
CA LEU A 139 -11.63 12.16 11.13
C LEU A 139 -12.98 12.87 11.05
N SER A 140 -13.46 13.16 9.83
CA SER A 140 -14.68 13.92 9.62
C SER A 140 -15.45 13.40 8.41
N SER A 141 -16.76 13.63 8.44
CA SER A 141 -17.67 13.50 7.31
C SER A 141 -18.63 14.67 7.39
N ASP A 142 -18.77 15.44 6.31
CA ASP A 142 -19.52 16.71 6.32
C ASP A 142 -21.03 16.43 6.31
N ASP A 143 -21.48 15.63 5.35
CA ASP A 143 -22.89 15.27 5.16
C ASP A 143 -23.20 13.82 5.59
N GLY A 144 -22.17 12.98 5.79
CA GLY A 144 -22.32 11.57 6.11
C GLY A 144 -21.99 11.23 7.57
N ASP A 145 -22.04 9.93 7.87
CA ASP A 145 -21.77 9.41 9.21
C ASP A 145 -20.32 8.95 9.39
N VAL A 146 -19.80 9.07 10.63
CA VAL A 146 -18.59 8.38 11.07
C VAL A 146 -18.99 7.23 11.99
N ASN A 147 -18.95 6.00 11.45
CA ASN A 147 -19.34 4.80 12.17
C ASN A 147 -18.12 4.06 12.73
N VAL A 148 -18.16 3.71 14.03
CA VAL A 148 -17.12 2.92 14.71
C VAL A 148 -17.75 1.69 15.34
N SER A 149 -17.41 0.51 14.83
CA SER A 149 -17.86 -0.78 15.36
C SER A 149 -16.66 -1.65 15.73
N CYS A 150 -16.63 -2.12 16.98
CA CYS A 150 -15.53 -2.92 17.51
C CYS A 150 -15.98 -3.69 18.75
N ASN A 151 -15.22 -4.72 19.14
CA ASN A 151 -15.47 -5.47 20.37
C ASN A 151 -15.26 -4.60 21.63
N ALA A 152 -14.21 -3.79 21.66
CA ALA A 152 -13.91 -2.88 22.77
C ALA A 152 -13.43 -1.52 22.26
N PHE A 153 -14.10 -0.44 22.69
CA PHE A 153 -13.75 0.93 22.34
C PHE A 153 -13.15 1.65 23.56
N LYS A 154 -11.90 2.09 23.46
CA LYS A 154 -11.21 2.85 24.52
C LYS A 154 -10.73 4.18 23.98
N VAL A 155 -11.22 5.26 24.59
CA VAL A 155 -10.75 6.63 24.34
C VAL A 155 -9.95 7.09 25.55
N THR A 156 -8.79 7.71 25.32
CA THR A 156 -7.96 8.28 26.39
C THR A 156 -7.41 9.62 25.92
N ALA A 157 -7.95 10.70 26.48
CA ALA A 157 -7.46 12.04 26.23
C ALA A 157 -6.74 12.58 27.47
N ARG A 158 -5.61 13.26 27.28
CA ARG A 158 -4.80 13.81 28.39
C ARG A 158 -5.26 15.18 28.89
N SER A 159 -5.87 15.96 28.01
CA SER A 159 -6.31 17.34 28.31
C SER A 159 -7.83 17.43 28.36
N SER A 160 -8.50 17.17 27.25
CA SER A 160 -9.97 17.23 27.15
C SER A 160 -10.49 16.14 26.22
N CYS A 161 -11.73 15.70 26.47
CA CYS A 161 -12.50 14.83 25.59
C CYS A 161 -13.90 15.43 25.48
N GLU A 162 -14.32 15.83 24.28
CA GLU A 162 -15.58 16.51 24.04
C GLU A 162 -16.43 15.69 23.05
N LEU A 163 -17.71 15.53 23.38
CA LEU A 163 -18.71 14.89 22.53
C LEU A 163 -19.89 15.84 22.40
N GLN A 164 -20.10 16.37 21.20
CA GLN A 164 -21.14 17.35 20.93
C GLN A 164 -22.00 16.90 19.74
N GLY A 165 -23.31 17.06 19.88
CA GLY A 165 -24.27 16.81 18.82
C GLY A 165 -25.62 17.39 19.21
N ALA A 166 -26.51 17.59 18.24
CA ALA A 166 -27.88 18.05 18.51
C ALA A 166 -28.68 17.03 19.36
N LYS A 167 -28.34 15.75 19.27
CA LYS A 167 -28.89 14.63 20.05
C LYS A 167 -27.76 13.67 20.39
N GLY A 168 -27.89 12.94 21.50
CA GLY A 168 -26.93 11.92 21.92
C GLY A 168 -27.60 10.82 22.73
N ARG A 169 -27.05 9.60 22.67
CA ARG A 169 -27.51 8.45 23.45
C ARG A 169 -26.30 7.65 23.92
N LEU A 170 -26.21 7.43 25.23
CA LEU A 170 -25.30 6.46 25.82
C LEU A 170 -26.16 5.34 26.41
N SER A 171 -25.89 4.10 26.02
CA SER A 171 -26.69 2.92 26.39
C SER A 171 -25.76 1.75 26.66
N ALA A 172 -26.04 0.98 27.70
CA ALA A 172 -25.34 -0.26 28.03
C ALA A 172 -26.30 -1.24 28.71
N ASP A 173 -26.15 -2.53 28.43
CA ASP A 173 -27.04 -3.56 28.97
C ASP A 173 -26.80 -3.83 30.47
N SER A 174 -25.55 -3.70 30.92
CA SER A 174 -25.15 -4.03 32.30
C SER A 174 -24.98 -2.80 33.21
N GLY A 175 -24.75 -1.61 32.64
CA GLY A 175 -24.55 -0.39 33.43
C GLY A 175 -23.59 0.60 32.78
N ILE A 176 -23.61 1.84 33.28
CA ILE A 176 -22.73 2.94 32.89
C ILE A 176 -22.14 3.52 34.16
N ASP A 177 -20.81 3.44 34.29
CA ASP A 177 -20.06 4.04 35.40
C ASP A 177 -19.52 5.42 35.00
N ILE A 178 -19.67 6.41 35.88
CA ILE A 178 -19.13 7.76 35.71
C ILE A 178 -18.36 8.15 36.96
N GLU A 179 -17.03 8.26 36.82
CA GLU A 179 -16.13 8.67 37.89
C GLU A 179 -15.53 10.05 37.59
N CYS A 180 -15.61 10.97 38.56
CA CYS A 180 -15.01 12.29 38.44
C CYS A 180 -14.61 12.86 39.81
N LEU A 181 -13.58 13.71 39.85
CA LEU A 181 -13.09 14.30 41.10
C LEU A 181 -13.90 15.52 41.56
N ALA A 182 -14.38 16.34 40.63
CA ALA A 182 -15.01 17.63 40.90
C ALA A 182 -16.55 17.63 40.80
N GLY A 183 -17.15 16.48 40.44
CA GLY A 183 -18.59 16.31 40.28
C GLY A 183 -19.08 16.34 38.83
N VAL A 184 -20.24 15.73 38.60
CA VAL A 184 -20.96 15.71 37.32
C VAL A 184 -22.04 16.80 37.37
N ARG A 185 -22.13 17.65 36.34
CA ARG A 185 -23.23 18.61 36.18
C ARG A 185 -24.23 18.08 35.17
N ILE A 186 -25.48 17.94 35.59
CA ILE A 186 -26.64 17.65 34.74
C ILE A 186 -27.60 18.83 34.91
N ASN A 187 -28.07 19.43 33.82
CA ASN A 187 -28.98 20.56 33.91
C ASN A 187 -30.34 20.12 34.50
N LYS A 188 -30.96 21.00 35.29
CA LYS A 188 -32.08 20.70 36.21
C LYS A 188 -33.34 20.12 35.52
N ASP A 189 -33.53 20.40 34.24
CA ASP A 189 -34.67 19.91 33.44
C ASP A 189 -34.32 18.67 32.60
N ALA A 190 -33.12 18.10 32.76
CA ALA A 190 -32.55 17.08 31.88
C ALA A 190 -32.45 15.67 32.52
N LEU A 191 -32.89 15.50 33.76
CA LEU A 191 -32.79 14.21 34.47
C LEU A 191 -34.18 13.64 34.77
N GLU A 192 -34.58 12.64 34.00
CA GLU A 192 -35.70 11.75 34.32
C GLU A 192 -35.13 10.41 34.79
N VAL A 193 -35.43 10.02 36.03
CA VAL A 193 -35.08 8.70 36.57
C VAL A 193 -36.38 7.91 36.64
N THR A 194 -36.51 6.91 35.77
CA THR A 194 -37.67 6.00 35.70
C THR A 194 -37.30 4.60 36.16
#